data_AF-A0A482YS88-F1
#
_entry.id   AF-A0A482YS88-F1
#
_cell.length_a   1.000
_cell.length_b   1.000
_cell.length_c   1.000
_cell.angle_alpha   90.00
_cell.angle_beta   90.00
_cell.angle_gamma   90.00
#
_symmetry.space_group_name_H-M   'P 1'
#
loop_
_entity.id
_entity.type
_entity.pdbx_description
1 polymer ?
#
loop_
_entity_poly.entity_id
_entity_poly.type
_entity_poly.pdbx_seq_one_letter_code
_entity_poly.pdbx_strand_id
1 'polypeptide(L)' 'MYICICNAVTDRDIQTAIDNGACSMNDLSKQLKVGTCCGRCKDCAKKMLNQSNPLQIQTLTIPSLAPEIAFA' A
#
# COMPACT_ATOMS: atom_id res chain seq x y z
N MET A 1 14.47 -0.85 -6.82
CA MET A 1 13.64 0.19 -7.46
C MET A 1 13.18 1.22 -6.43
N TYR A 2 13.12 2.50 -6.80
CA TYR A 2 12.46 3.50 -5.94
C TYR A 2 10.94 3.38 -6.02
N ILE A 3 10.31 3.24 -4.86
CA ILE A 3 8.85 3.22 -4.73
C ILE A 3 8.34 4.62 -4.39
N CYS A 4 9.06 5.37 -3.55
CA CYS A 4 8.74 6.76 -3.24
C CYS A 4 9.93 7.67 -3.57
N ILE A 5 9.75 8.54 -4.56
CA ILE A 5 10.78 9.50 -4.94
C ILE A 5 10.89 10.63 -3.89
N CYS A 6 9.75 11.11 -3.36
CA CYS A 6 9.72 12.23 -2.41
C CYS A 6 10.53 11.97 -1.14
N ASN A 7 10.51 10.73 -0.65
CA ASN A 7 11.18 10.33 0.60
C ASN A 7 12.30 9.31 0.35
N ALA A 8 12.74 9.17 -0.91
CA ALA A 8 13.81 8.26 -1.33
C ALA A 8 13.65 6.82 -0.79
N VAL A 9 12.44 6.28 -0.81
CA VAL A 9 12.12 4.93 -0.31
C VAL A 9 12.21 3.92 -1.46
N THR A 10 12.98 2.86 -1.26
CA THR A 10 13.17 1.76 -2.21
C THR A 10 12.29 0.55 -1.88
N ASP A 11 12.22 -0.40 -2.82
CA ASP A 11 11.55 -1.69 -2.62
C ASP A 11 12.14 -2.46 -1.44
N ARG A 12 13.47 -2.40 -1.27
CA ARG A 12 14.19 -3.05 -0.18
C ARG A 12 13.85 -2.43 1.17
N ASP A 13 13.69 -1.11 1.22
CA ASP A 13 13.27 -0.43 2.46
C ASP A 13 11.87 -0.88 2.88
N ILE A 14 10.96 -1.02 1.91
CA ILE A 14 9.60 -1.51 2.18
C ILE A 14 9.63 -2.97 2.64
N GLN A 15 10.39 -3.84 1.97
CA GLN A 15 10.54 -5.24 2.39
C GLN A 15 11.11 -5.33 3.80
N THR A 16 12.17 -4.57 4.10
CA THR A 16 12.79 -4.53 5.42
C THR A 16 11.79 -4.06 6.49
N ALA A 17 10.96 -3.06 6.19
CA ALA A 17 9.92 -2.61 7.11
C ALA A 17 8.86 -3.68 7.36
N ILE A 18 8.49 -4.44 6.33
CA ILE A 18 7.55 -5.58 6.43
C ILE A 18 8.15 -6.69 7.29
N ASP A 19 9.42 -7.04 7.07
CA ASP A 19 10.15 -8.03 7.87
C ASP A 19 10.27 -7.60 9.34
N ASN A 20 10.34 -6.30 9.60
CA ASN A 20 10.29 -5.70 10.93
C ASN A 20 8.86 -5.60 11.51
N GLY A 21 7.84 -6.13 10.83
CA GLY A 21 6.46 -6.22 11.32
C GLY A 21 5.51 -5.13 10.82
N ALA A 22 5.85 -4.37 9.78
CA ALA A 22 4.92 -3.43 9.16
C ALA A 22 3.83 -4.18 8.39
N CYS A 23 2.59 -4.14 8.91
CA CYS A 23 1.43 -4.84 8.32
C CYS A 23 0.43 -3.89 7.64
N SER A 24 0.66 -2.57 7.69
CA SER A 24 -0.25 -1.59 7.12
C SER A 24 0.49 -0.42 6.47
N MET A 25 -0.21 0.29 5.57
CA MET A 25 0.31 1.54 4.99
C MET A 25 0.60 2.60 6.05
N ASN A 26 -0.13 2.59 7.16
CA ASN A 26 0.11 3.54 8.25
C ASN A 26 1.45 3.24 8.93
N ASP A 27 1.80 1.97 9.10
CA ASP A 27 3.08 1.55 9.66
C ASP A 27 4.24 1.91 8.73
N LEU A 28 4.10 1.61 7.43
CA LEU A 28 5.09 2.04 6.43
C LEU A 28 5.23 3.57 6.39
N SER A 29 4.13 4.32 6.51
CA SER A 29 4.16 5.79 6.54
C SER A 29 4.88 6.32 7.78
N LYS A 30 4.69 5.68 8.95
CA LYS A 30 5.37 6.05 10.19
C LYS A 30 6.86 5.75 10.13
N GLN A 31 7.25 4.60 9.60
CA GLN A 31 8.64 4.16 9.58
C GLN A 31 9.45 4.80 8.44
N LEU A 32 8.91 4.81 7.22
CA LEU A 32 9.62 5.18 5.99
C LEU A 32 9.17 6.52 5.41
N LYS A 33 8.16 7.17 6.01
CA LYS A 33 7.49 8.36 5.43
C LYS A 33 6.88 8.09 4.04
N VAL A 34 6.72 6.83 3.62
CA VAL A 34 6.14 6.55 2.30
C VAL A 34 4.71 7.08 2.21
N GLY A 35 4.38 7.76 1.12
CA GLY A 35 3.02 8.27 0.90
C GLY A 35 2.62 9.53 1.69
N THR A 36 3.54 10.15 2.44
CA THR A 36 3.24 11.37 3.24
C THR A 36 3.38 12.69 2.47
N CYS A 37 3.96 12.66 1.26
CA CYS A 37 4.14 13.84 0.41
C CYS A 37 3.11 13.89 -0.72
N CYS A 38 3.46 13.44 -1.94
CA CYS A 38 2.56 13.50 -3.10
C CYS A 38 1.54 12.35 -3.18
N GLY A 39 1.72 11.30 -2.38
CA GLY A 39 0.83 10.14 -2.31
C GLY A 39 0.85 9.17 -3.50
N ARG A 40 1.54 9.47 -4.61
CA ARG A 40 1.55 8.65 -5.84
C ARG A 40 2.11 7.23 -5.65
N CYS A 41 2.93 7.02 -4.63
CA CYS A 41 3.52 5.73 -4.30
C CYS A 41 2.60 4.80 -3.49
N LYS A 42 1.46 5.30 -2.99
CA LYS A 42 0.60 4.57 -2.04
C LYS A 42 0.07 3.25 -2.61
N ASP A 43 -0.40 3.24 -3.85
CA ASP A 43 -0.93 2.01 -4.46
C ASP A 43 0.15 0.96 -4.71
N CYS A 44 1.36 1.40 -5.08
CA CYS A 44 2.50 0.51 -5.27
C CYS A 44 2.96 -0.09 -3.93
N ALA A 45 3.12 0.73 -2.88
CA ALA A 45 3.47 0.27 -1.54
C ALA A 45 2.41 -0.69 -0.95
N LYS A 46 1.11 -0.43 -1.18
CA LYS A 46 0.02 -1.35 -0.80
C LYS A 46 0.12 -2.70 -1.50
N LYS A 47 0.43 -2.71 -2.80
CA LYS A 47 0.61 -3.98 -3.54
C LYS A 47 1.74 -4.80 -2.94
N MET A 48 2.86 -4.16 -2.59
CA MET A 48 3.98 -4.86 -1.95
C MET A 48 3.58 -5.48 -0.59
N LEU A 49 2.84 -4.76 0.25
CA LEU A 49 2.30 -5.29 1.52
C LEU A 49 1.39 -6.51 1.30
N ASN A 50 0.55 -6.46 0.28
CA ASN A 50 -0.37 -7.56 -0.01
C ASN A 50 0.36 -8.79 -0.60
N GLN A 51 1.43 -8.56 -1.37
CA GLN A 51 2.24 -9.63 -1.96
C GLN A 51 3.11 -10.35 -0.92
N SER A 52 3.57 -9.65 0.11
CA SER A 52 4.37 -10.23 1.20
C SER A 52 3.56 -11.09 2.18
N ASN A 53 2.23 -11.12 2.08
CA ASN A 53 1.38 -11.97 2.92
C ASN A 53 0.85 -13.17 2.10
N PRO A 54 1.56 -14.30 2.05
CA PRO A 54 1.28 -15.42 1.13
C PRO A 54 -0.04 -16.17 1.41
N LEU A 55 -0.75 -15.85 2.51
CA LEU A 55 -2.05 -16.46 2.86
C LEU A 55 -3.27 -15.60 2.48
N GLN A 56 -3.11 -14.62 1.58
CA GLN A 56 -4.26 -13.97 0.94
C GLN A 56 -4.77 -14.86 -0.21
N ILE A 57 -5.56 -15.88 0.14
CA ILE A 57 -6.50 -16.50 -0.81
C ILE A 57 -7.28 -15.34 -1.44
N GLN A 58 -7.15 -15.14 -2.75
CA GLN A 58 -7.85 -14.10 -3.49
C GLN A 58 -9.35 -14.39 -3.49
N THR A 59 -10.05 -14.02 -2.42
CA THR A 59 -11.51 -13.89 -2.44
C THR A 59 -11.84 -12.59 -3.17
N LEU A 60 -12.13 -12.73 -4.46
CA LEU A 60 -13.12 -11.95 -5.21
C LEU A 60 -12.97 -10.42 -5.16
N THR A 61 -12.15 -9.86 -6.04
CA THR A 61 -12.41 -8.50 -6.56
C THR A 61 -13.65 -8.56 -7.45
N ILE A 62 -14.83 -8.31 -6.87
CA ILE A 62 -16.03 -7.93 -7.62
C ILE A 62 -16.08 -6.38 -7.59
N PRO A 63 -15.82 -5.67 -8.70
CA PRO A 63 -16.02 -4.23 -8.74
C PRO A 63 -17.51 -3.95 -8.93
N SER A 64 -18.29 -3.94 -7.84
CA SER A 64 -19.69 -3.50 -7.89
C SER A 64 -20.19 -3.14 -6.49
N LEU A 65 -19.99 -1.89 -6.09
CA LEU A 65 -21.05 -1.03 -5.55
C LEU A 65 -20.47 0.37 -5.36
N ALA A 66 -20.48 1.16 -6.43
CA ALA A 66 -20.59 2.60 -6.26
C ALA A 66 -22.03 2.89 -5.78
N PRO A 67 -22.24 3.76 -4.77
CA PRO A 67 -23.57 4.16 -4.36
C PRO A 67 -24.05 5.27 -5.31
N GLU A 68 -24.92 4.96 -6.26
CA GLU A 68 -25.73 5.99 -6.91
C GLU A 68 -27.06 6.07 -6.16
N ILE A 69 -27.09 7.03 -5.23
CA ILE A 69 -28.25 7.43 -4.46
C ILE A 69 -29.25 8.09 -5.40
N ALA A 70 -30.48 7.60 -5.35
CA ALA A 70 -31.67 8.12 -5.99
C ALA A 70 -31.82 9.63 -5.78
N PHE A 71 -31.82 10.42 -6.86
CA PHE A 71 -32.46 11.73 -6.93
C PHE A 71 -32.61 12.18 -8.39
N ALA A 72 -33.73 11.80 -9.02
CA ALA A 72 -34.45 12.52 -10.08
C ALA A 72 -35.67 11.69 -10.50
#